data_AF-A0A067ST08-F1
#
_entry.id   AF-A0A067ST08-F1
#
_cell.length_a   1.000
_cell.length_b   1.000
_cell.length_c   1.000
_cell.angle_alpha   90.00
_cell.angle_beta   90.00
_cell.angle_gamma   90.00
#
_symmetry.space_group_name_H-M   'P 1'
#
loop_
_entity.id
_entity.type
_entity.pdbx_description
1 polymer ?
#
loop_
_entity_poly.entity_id
_entity_poly.type
_entity_poly.pdbx_seq_one_letter_code
_entity_poly.pdbx_strand_id
1 'polypeptide(L)'
;MPAIRTKDVDSASESDGHGGHPSTRPVRRSKRSCRKSRNTLPEKARPESVLTSLVSDNVDEPAVSIRSGRGTGRGSRPRPPTCHSETSSASEQTSDDASAGIPSPLPFSEPITICDIELRPTIAFDTFWRFAAERKAIDDRRRAGEPAPWTNDKILKDYFFCNTFRVLDKGCQYLIQEVIEKGSQDPVEVVFRVVLFNLFTRIETWELLDEKLGPLTWASYDREKYRRVLSAAVTRGMTLYTRAFIKPAPHFGFDQNYANHLCFLESFMELQLTSRLLNATSMADVYEFLISFPSMGPFSTFQLMLCLSYTPVLNFHHDDFVISGPGSISGLNKLFGKSMQQGRNQVEGIDTEVMRYLAKSQDYHFKRLSLNFSGLGPKRLPMSLADIEHTLCEVDKYCRVAHPHLKGKRTNIHRTFQAPSSVAPTPAVLPQAWSRPDRCTPRIRENKTLLVEKRYIVDHIHDHRLTDQGRQYLVYWEGYPPSEATWEFEGSLLDDAPKSVEEYLAKPSTGKRLD
;
A
#
# COMPACT_ATOMS: atom_id res chain seq x y z
N MET A 1 25.15 9.91 -10.16
CA MET A 1 23.82 10.04 -9.56
C MET A 1 23.22 11.28 -10.16
N PRO A 2 22.08 11.17 -10.85
CA PRO A 2 21.43 12.34 -11.42
C PRO A 2 20.81 13.15 -10.27
N ALA A 3 20.90 14.47 -10.37
CA ALA A 3 20.48 15.37 -9.31
C ALA A 3 18.96 15.48 -9.26
N ILE A 4 18.38 15.37 -8.06
CA ILE A 4 16.95 15.47 -7.82
C ILE A 4 16.67 16.85 -7.19
N ARG A 5 15.96 17.74 -7.90
CA ARG A 5 15.71 19.13 -7.47
C ARG A 5 14.22 19.46 -7.39
N THR A 6 13.79 20.21 -6.38
CA THR A 6 12.43 20.80 -6.32
C THR A 6 12.36 22.08 -7.14
N LYS A 7 11.22 22.37 -7.78
CA LYS A 7 11.03 23.65 -8.48
C LYS A 7 10.95 24.78 -7.46
N ASP A 8 11.95 25.66 -7.41
CA ASP A 8 11.83 26.93 -6.69
C ASP A 8 10.79 27.80 -7.40
N VAL A 9 9.81 28.28 -6.65
CA VAL A 9 8.86 29.28 -7.13
C VAL A 9 9.59 30.61 -7.10
N ASP A 10 10.02 31.10 -8.27
CA ASP A 10 10.46 32.49 -8.41
C ASP A 10 9.35 33.40 -7.87
N SER A 11 9.66 34.05 -6.76
CA SER A 11 8.88 35.12 -6.19
C SER A 11 9.03 36.32 -7.12
N ALA A 12 7.98 36.61 -7.88
CA ALA A 12 7.84 37.86 -8.58
C ALA A 12 7.82 39.02 -7.56
N SER A 13 8.93 39.76 -7.48
CA SER A 13 8.98 41.18 -7.13
C SER A 13 8.84 41.96 -8.46
N GLU A 14 8.28 43.16 -8.62
CA GLU A 14 7.96 44.33 -7.79
C GLU A 14 6.70 45.02 -8.37
N SER A 15 5.89 45.77 -7.62
CA SER A 15 5.92 47.25 -7.45
C SER A 15 4.60 47.59 -6.72
N ASP A 16 4.47 48.50 -5.76
CA ASP A 16 4.92 49.90 -5.64
C ASP A 16 4.86 50.36 -4.17
N GLY A 17 5.64 51.38 -3.82
CA GLY A 17 5.11 52.45 -2.95
C GLY A 17 5.75 52.70 -1.58
N HIS A 18 6.78 53.56 -1.58
CA HIS A 18 6.99 54.67 -0.64
C HIS A 18 7.40 54.42 0.84
N GLY A 19 8.65 54.79 1.12
CA GLY A 19 8.92 55.92 2.03
C GLY A 19 9.45 55.61 3.45
N GLY A 20 10.68 56.04 3.72
CA GLY A 20 11.09 56.47 5.08
C GLY A 20 12.26 55.72 5.73
N HIS A 21 13.48 56.22 5.49
CA HIS A 21 14.63 56.08 6.40
C HIS A 21 14.51 57.08 7.57
N PRO A 22 15.43 57.12 8.58
CA PRO A 22 16.30 56.07 9.16
C PRO A 22 16.37 56.14 10.71
N SER A 23 16.89 55.13 11.43
CA SER A 23 17.72 55.38 12.63
C SER A 23 18.47 54.15 13.20
N THR A 24 19.80 54.25 13.16
CA THR A 24 20.80 53.94 14.21
C THR A 24 20.94 52.55 14.88
N ARG A 25 22.04 51.90 14.46
CA ARG A 25 23.22 51.41 15.23
C ARG A 25 23.16 50.12 16.10
N PRO A 26 24.33 49.43 16.23
CA PRO A 26 24.43 48.00 16.49
C PRO A 26 25.09 47.66 17.84
N VAL A 27 24.88 46.43 18.36
CA VAL A 27 25.75 45.88 19.42
C VAL A 27 26.23 44.46 19.12
N ARG A 28 27.56 44.40 19.11
CA ARG A 28 28.55 43.30 19.10
C ARG A 28 28.21 41.98 19.80
N ARG A 29 28.60 40.90 19.09
CA ARG A 29 29.53 39.80 19.45
C ARG A 29 29.63 39.39 20.93
N SER A 30 29.49 38.08 21.16
CA SER A 30 30.44 37.33 21.99
C SER A 30 30.55 35.86 21.53
N LYS A 31 31.78 35.45 21.20
CA LYS A 31 32.25 34.08 20.95
C LYS A 31 32.85 33.53 22.26
N ARG A 32 32.56 32.27 22.61
CA ARG A 32 33.41 31.31 23.36
C ARG A 32 32.88 29.92 22.98
N SER A 33 33.52 29.09 22.14
CA SER A 33 34.82 28.39 22.22
C SER A 33 34.96 27.36 23.35
N CYS A 34 35.04 26.08 22.92
CA CYS A 34 35.78 24.93 23.48
C CYS A 34 35.41 24.46 24.90
N ARG A 35 35.24 23.16 25.17
CA ARG A 35 36.20 22.07 24.94
C ARG A 35 35.56 20.67 25.12
N LYS A 36 36.16 19.69 24.45
CA LYS A 36 35.96 18.23 24.55
C LYS A 36 36.37 17.67 25.93
N SER A 37 35.71 16.59 26.36
CA SER A 37 36.35 15.52 27.15
C SER A 37 35.73 14.15 26.82
N ARG A 38 36.59 13.22 26.38
CA ARG A 38 36.39 11.76 26.33
C ARG A 38 36.63 11.16 27.73
N ASN A 39 35.97 10.04 28.02
CA ASN A 39 36.46 8.84 28.74
C ASN A 39 35.27 7.86 28.89
N THR A 40 35.20 6.73 28.19
CA THR A 40 35.70 5.36 28.53
C THR A 40 35.13 4.75 29.83
N LEU A 41 34.13 3.85 29.63
CA LEU A 41 33.86 2.49 30.19
C LEU A 41 34.50 2.06 31.55
N PRO A 42 33.80 1.24 32.37
CA PRO A 42 33.77 -0.23 32.11
C PRO A 42 32.46 -0.99 32.42
N GLU A 43 32.52 -2.24 31.97
CA GLU A 43 31.58 -3.37 31.89
C GLU A 43 31.49 -4.22 33.18
N LYS A 44 30.35 -4.92 33.38
CA LYS A 44 30.04 -6.17 34.16
C LYS A 44 28.59 -6.10 34.70
N ALA A 45 27.76 -7.14 34.80
CA ALA A 45 27.80 -8.57 34.52
C ALA A 45 26.34 -9.13 34.51
N ARG A 46 26.13 -10.31 33.91
CA ARG A 46 24.91 -11.15 33.98
C ARG A 46 24.71 -11.76 35.38
N PRO A 47 23.54 -12.38 35.62
CA PRO A 47 23.57 -13.81 35.94
C PRO A 47 22.51 -14.68 35.23
N GLU A 48 22.81 -15.97 35.14
CA GLU A 48 21.98 -17.08 34.65
C GLU A 48 21.28 -17.84 35.80
N SER A 49 20.15 -18.46 35.43
CA SER A 49 19.54 -19.72 35.90
C SER A 49 19.06 -19.87 37.35
N VAL A 50 17.79 -20.31 37.53
CA VAL A 50 17.41 -21.51 38.32
C VAL A 50 16.11 -22.11 37.75
N LEU A 51 16.17 -23.40 37.42
CA LEU A 51 15.09 -24.35 37.18
C LEU A 51 14.51 -24.84 38.53
N THR A 52 13.19 -25.02 38.62
CA THR A 52 12.57 -26.02 39.52
C THR A 52 11.33 -26.62 38.85
N SER A 53 11.17 -27.92 39.05
CA SER A 53 10.22 -28.84 38.41
C SER A 53 9.29 -29.51 39.44
N LEU A 54 8.34 -30.31 38.92
CA LEU A 54 7.47 -31.32 39.55
C LEU A 54 6.09 -30.79 40.02
N VAL A 55 4.94 -31.43 39.78
CA VAL A 55 4.52 -32.85 39.69
C VAL A 55 3.28 -32.94 38.75
N SER A 56 3.28 -33.74 37.67
CA SER A 56 2.69 -35.08 37.45
C SER A 56 1.21 -35.30 37.79
N ASP A 57 0.42 -35.79 36.83
CA ASP A 57 -0.23 -37.10 36.92
C ASP A 57 -0.62 -37.67 35.54
N ASN A 58 -0.38 -38.98 35.41
CA ASN A 58 -0.57 -39.86 34.26
C ASN A 58 -2.08 -40.09 33.97
N VAL A 59 -2.52 -40.76 32.89
CA VAL A 59 -2.58 -42.24 32.79
C VAL A 59 -3.06 -42.66 31.39
N ASP A 60 -2.30 -43.61 30.82
CA ASP A 60 -2.58 -44.75 29.93
C ASP A 60 -3.04 -44.61 28.47
N GLU A 61 -2.06 -44.92 27.62
CA GLU A 61 -2.18 -45.74 26.40
C GLU A 61 -2.42 -47.24 26.77
N PRO A 62 -2.81 -48.13 25.82
CA PRO A 62 -1.75 -48.84 25.11
C PRO A 62 -2.00 -49.17 23.64
N ALA A 63 -0.89 -49.15 22.91
CA ALA A 63 -0.62 -49.73 21.60
C ALA A 63 -0.84 -51.27 21.49
N VAL A 64 -0.89 -51.78 20.25
CA VAL A 64 -0.19 -52.95 19.65
C VAL A 64 -0.73 -53.12 18.20
N SER A 65 0.02 -52.83 17.13
CA SER A 65 1.06 -53.62 16.43
C SER A 65 0.55 -54.70 15.42
N ILE A 66 0.93 -54.47 14.14
CA ILE A 66 1.62 -55.39 13.20
C ILE A 66 0.82 -56.39 12.30
N ARG A 67 1.08 -56.21 10.98
CA ARG A 67 1.22 -57.16 9.83
C ARG A 67 0.02 -57.70 9.02
N SER A 68 0.05 -57.29 7.74
CA SER A 68 0.08 -58.07 6.47
C SER A 68 -0.82 -59.30 6.24
N GLY A 69 -1.55 -59.27 5.11
CA GLY A 69 -2.01 -60.48 4.42
C GLY A 69 -2.81 -60.17 3.14
N ARG A 70 -2.27 -60.54 1.98
CA ARG A 70 -2.99 -60.67 0.69
C ARG A 70 -3.81 -61.97 0.69
N GLY A 71 -4.99 -61.98 0.08
CA GLY A 71 -5.73 -63.21 -0.23
C GLY A 71 -7.04 -62.98 -0.96
N THR A 72 -7.20 -63.64 -2.11
CA THR A 72 -8.26 -63.57 -3.12
C THR A 72 -9.52 -64.40 -2.79
N GLY A 73 -10.69 -64.07 -3.35
CA GLY A 73 -11.81 -65.03 -3.43
C GLY A 73 -13.15 -64.48 -3.97
N ARG A 74 -13.64 -65.05 -5.07
CA ARG A 74 -14.95 -64.81 -5.73
C ARG A 74 -16.13 -65.41 -4.94
N GLY A 75 -17.35 -64.86 -5.14
CA GLY A 75 -18.60 -65.57 -4.79
C GLY A 75 -19.90 -64.77 -4.96
N SER A 76 -20.51 -64.89 -6.15
CA SER A 76 -21.94 -65.10 -6.47
C SER A 76 -23.11 -64.34 -5.79
N ARG A 77 -23.92 -63.71 -6.66
CA ARG A 77 -25.32 -63.17 -6.61
C ARG A 77 -26.38 -64.14 -6.00
N PRO A 78 -27.63 -63.70 -5.61
CA PRO A 78 -28.58 -62.98 -6.49
C PRO A 78 -29.60 -61.96 -5.88
N ARG A 79 -30.16 -61.11 -6.77
CA ARG A 79 -31.43 -60.32 -6.70
C ARG A 79 -32.64 -61.24 -7.05
N PRO A 80 -33.96 -60.85 -7.15
CA PRO A 80 -34.68 -59.54 -7.21
C PRO A 80 -36.01 -59.57 -6.36
N PRO A 81 -37.12 -58.81 -6.58
CA PRO A 81 -37.43 -57.81 -7.61
C PRO A 81 -38.12 -56.48 -7.19
N THR A 82 -38.00 -55.54 -8.12
CA THR A 82 -38.76 -54.30 -8.30
C THR A 82 -39.90 -54.53 -9.30
N CYS A 83 -41.06 -53.90 -9.07
CA CYS A 83 -42.15 -53.78 -10.02
C CYS A 83 -42.31 -52.30 -10.42
N HIS A 84 -42.43 -52.06 -11.73
CA HIS A 84 -42.79 -50.78 -12.33
C HIS A 84 -44.31 -50.75 -12.61
N SER A 85 -44.92 -49.58 -12.48
CA SER A 85 -45.97 -49.17 -13.41
C SER A 85 -46.10 -47.64 -13.44
N GLU A 86 -46.05 -47.09 -14.65
CA GLU A 86 -46.45 -45.75 -15.01
C GLU A 86 -47.97 -45.71 -15.23
N THR A 87 -48.63 -44.58 -14.94
CA THR A 87 -49.59 -43.93 -15.86
C THR A 87 -50.03 -42.57 -15.32
N SER A 88 -50.31 -41.68 -16.27
CA SER A 88 -50.59 -40.24 -16.21
C SER A 88 -51.90 -39.82 -15.55
N SER A 89 -51.95 -38.62 -14.96
CA SER A 89 -52.92 -37.55 -15.30
C SER A 89 -52.75 -36.32 -14.39
N ALA A 90 -53.06 -35.15 -14.94
CA ALA A 90 -52.88 -33.82 -14.37
C ALA A 90 -53.96 -33.45 -13.34
N SER A 91 -53.61 -32.69 -12.30
CA SER A 91 -54.36 -31.51 -11.81
C SER A 91 -53.71 -30.86 -10.58
N GLU A 92 -53.59 -29.54 -10.69
CA GLU A 92 -53.73 -28.49 -9.67
C GLU A 92 -52.78 -28.41 -8.45
N GLN A 93 -51.95 -27.37 -8.56
CA GLN A 93 -51.26 -26.59 -7.54
C GLN A 93 -52.07 -26.37 -6.26
N THR A 94 -51.46 -26.64 -5.11
CA THR A 94 -51.43 -25.71 -3.97
C THR A 94 -50.07 -25.85 -3.27
N SER A 95 -49.26 -24.79 -3.37
CA SER A 95 -47.97 -24.66 -2.70
C SER A 95 -48.18 -23.80 -1.45
N ASP A 96 -48.27 -24.45 -0.29
CA ASP A 96 -48.09 -23.78 1.00
C ASP A 96 -46.71 -24.16 1.54
N ASP A 97 -45.74 -23.28 1.31
CA ASP A 97 -44.49 -23.27 2.07
C ASP A 97 -44.18 -21.83 2.47
N ALA A 98 -44.96 -21.34 3.43
CA ALA A 98 -44.77 -20.05 4.07
C ALA A 98 -43.61 -20.14 5.08
N SER A 99 -42.38 -20.19 4.59
CA SER A 99 -41.25 -19.74 5.41
C SER A 99 -41.35 -18.21 5.50
N ALA A 100 -41.64 -17.71 6.69
CA ALA A 100 -41.72 -16.28 6.98
C ALA A 100 -40.35 -15.64 6.73
N GLY A 101 -40.14 -15.13 5.52
CA GLY A 101 -38.97 -14.34 5.16
C GLY A 101 -38.95 -13.07 5.98
N ILE A 102 -37.96 -12.91 6.85
CA ILE A 102 -37.65 -11.61 7.46
C ILE A 102 -37.45 -10.64 6.29
N PRO A 103 -38.23 -9.54 6.19
CA PRO A 103 -38.05 -8.56 5.13
C PRO A 103 -36.60 -8.08 5.17
N SER A 104 -35.90 -8.16 4.04
CA SER A 104 -34.58 -7.53 3.93
C SER A 104 -34.75 -6.06 4.33
N PRO A 105 -33.95 -5.54 5.28
CA PRO A 105 -34.12 -4.19 5.76
C PRO A 105 -34.06 -3.22 4.58
N LEU A 106 -34.98 -2.24 4.56
CA LEU A 106 -35.03 -1.22 3.52
C LEU A 106 -33.64 -0.58 3.36
N PRO A 107 -33.22 -0.26 2.12
CA PRO A 107 -31.92 0.36 1.88
C PRO A 107 -31.76 1.64 2.71
N PHE A 108 -30.58 1.84 3.28
CA PHE A 108 -30.26 3.07 3.99
C PHE A 108 -30.44 4.28 3.06
N SER A 109 -31.29 5.22 3.44
CA SER A 109 -31.67 6.38 2.61
C SER A 109 -31.56 7.72 3.34
N GLU A 110 -31.34 7.69 4.66
CA GLU A 110 -31.12 8.90 5.43
C GLU A 110 -29.82 9.60 4.99
N PRO A 111 -29.85 10.92 4.76
CA PRO A 111 -28.65 11.65 4.40
C PRO A 111 -27.63 11.67 5.54
N ILE A 112 -26.35 11.59 5.18
CA ILE A 112 -25.22 11.66 6.12
C ILE A 112 -24.54 13.01 5.94
N THR A 113 -24.47 13.81 7.01
CA THR A 113 -23.80 15.11 6.98
C THR A 113 -22.35 14.98 7.43
N ILE A 114 -21.40 15.34 6.56
CA ILE A 114 -19.96 15.35 6.83
C ILE A 114 -19.39 16.66 6.32
N CYS A 115 -18.71 17.42 7.18
CA CYS A 115 -18.17 18.76 6.85
C CYS A 115 -19.24 19.68 6.24
N ASP A 116 -20.44 19.69 6.83
CA ASP A 116 -21.62 20.44 6.37
C ASP A 116 -22.11 20.08 4.95
N ILE A 117 -21.60 18.99 4.37
CA ILE A 117 -22.07 18.42 3.11
C ILE A 117 -23.02 17.26 3.39
N GLU A 118 -24.24 17.37 2.86
CA GLU A 118 -25.21 16.29 2.88
C GLU A 118 -24.90 15.25 1.78
N LEU A 119 -24.42 14.08 2.19
CA LEU A 119 -24.16 12.94 1.31
C LEU A 119 -25.36 11.98 1.31
N ARG A 120 -25.90 11.68 0.13
CA ARG A 120 -27.06 10.81 -0.07
C ARG A 120 -26.61 9.40 -0.43
N PRO A 121 -26.83 8.40 0.45
CA PRO A 121 -26.44 7.02 0.19
C PRO A 121 -27.20 6.42 -1.00
N THR A 122 -26.54 5.52 -1.73
CA THR A 122 -27.17 4.63 -2.72
C THR A 122 -27.22 3.19 -2.18
N ILE A 123 -27.77 2.25 -2.95
CA ILE A 123 -27.72 0.81 -2.63
C ILE A 123 -26.28 0.27 -2.43
N ALA A 124 -25.27 0.93 -3.01
CA ALA A 124 -23.88 0.54 -2.80
C ALA A 124 -23.38 0.80 -1.37
N PHE A 125 -24.04 1.69 -0.61
CA PHE A 125 -23.71 1.94 0.79
C PHE A 125 -23.95 0.69 1.66
N ASP A 126 -25.12 0.06 1.55
CA ASP A 126 -25.38 -1.20 2.25
C ASP A 126 -24.57 -2.36 1.67
N THR A 127 -24.28 -2.32 0.36
CA THR A 127 -23.41 -3.28 -0.31
C THR A 127 -21.99 -3.26 0.26
N PHE A 128 -21.47 -2.09 0.64
CA PHE A 128 -20.15 -1.95 1.26
C PHE A 128 -20.04 -2.81 2.54
N TRP A 129 -21.01 -2.68 3.44
CA TRP A 129 -21.03 -3.40 4.71
C TRP A 129 -21.26 -4.91 4.51
N ARG A 130 -22.17 -5.29 3.62
CA ARG A 130 -22.42 -6.70 3.28
C ARG A 130 -21.19 -7.36 2.67
N PHE A 131 -20.51 -6.67 1.75
CA PHE A 131 -19.25 -7.13 1.15
C PHE A 131 -18.16 -7.29 2.22
N ALA A 132 -17.97 -6.29 3.08
CA ALA A 132 -16.94 -6.31 4.13
C ALA A 132 -17.14 -7.50 5.09
N ALA A 133 -18.39 -7.73 5.52
CA ALA A 133 -18.74 -8.84 6.39
C ALA A 133 -18.55 -10.20 5.71
N GLU A 134 -19.10 -10.38 4.51
CA GLU A 134 -19.01 -11.68 3.81
C GLU A 134 -17.58 -12.01 3.40
N ARG A 135 -16.78 -11.02 2.95
CA ARG A 135 -15.36 -11.29 2.66
C ARG A 135 -14.57 -11.63 3.89
N LYS A 136 -14.86 -11.04 5.05
CA LYS A 136 -14.20 -11.46 6.28
C LYS A 136 -14.62 -12.88 6.68
N ALA A 137 -15.91 -13.22 6.58
CA ALA A 137 -16.40 -14.57 6.85
C ALA A 137 -15.73 -15.62 5.95
N ILE A 138 -15.54 -15.32 4.66
CA ILE A 138 -14.82 -16.20 3.73
C ILE A 138 -13.37 -16.44 4.19
N ASP A 139 -12.65 -15.41 4.64
CA ASP A 139 -11.28 -15.59 5.15
C ASP A 139 -11.26 -16.45 6.42
N ASP A 140 -12.20 -16.24 7.33
CA ASP A 140 -12.33 -17.03 8.56
C ASP A 140 -12.60 -18.52 8.28
N ARG A 141 -13.61 -18.83 7.46
CA ARG A 141 -13.93 -20.22 7.06
C ARG A 141 -12.72 -20.90 6.40
N ARG A 142 -12.02 -20.17 5.52
CA ARG A 142 -10.80 -20.68 4.87
C ARG A 142 -9.69 -21.01 5.87
N ARG A 143 -9.42 -20.12 6.82
CA ARG A 143 -8.37 -20.34 7.85
C ARG A 143 -8.77 -21.39 8.88
N ALA A 144 -10.06 -21.58 9.11
CA ALA A 144 -10.59 -22.68 9.91
C ALA A 144 -10.49 -24.05 9.20
N GLY A 145 -10.08 -24.07 7.92
CA GLY A 145 -9.97 -25.30 7.13
C GLY A 145 -11.31 -25.85 6.66
N GLU A 146 -12.37 -25.04 6.68
CA GLU A 146 -13.67 -25.45 6.17
C GLU A 146 -13.60 -25.75 4.65
N PRO A 147 -14.36 -26.74 4.17
CA PRO A 147 -14.39 -27.06 2.75
C PRO A 147 -15.12 -25.96 1.94
N ALA A 148 -14.75 -25.82 0.67
CA ALA A 148 -15.48 -24.97 -0.27
C ALA A 148 -16.88 -25.54 -0.58
N PRO A 149 -17.86 -24.70 -0.95
CA PRO A 149 -17.78 -23.26 -1.13
C PRO A 149 -17.85 -22.49 0.20
N TRP A 150 -16.99 -21.49 0.38
CA TRP A 150 -16.96 -20.66 1.59
C TRP A 150 -18.00 -19.54 1.62
N THR A 151 -18.88 -19.45 0.63
CA THR A 151 -19.95 -18.45 0.55
C THR A 151 -21.03 -18.88 -0.45
N ASN A 152 -22.24 -18.37 -0.27
CA ASN A 152 -23.33 -18.49 -1.23
C ASN A 152 -23.38 -17.30 -2.21
N ASP A 153 -22.59 -16.25 -1.99
CA ASP A 153 -22.50 -15.11 -2.92
C ASP A 153 -21.83 -15.55 -4.23
N LYS A 154 -22.60 -15.52 -5.32
CA LYS A 154 -22.14 -15.99 -6.63
C LYS A 154 -21.01 -15.11 -7.20
N ILE A 155 -21.01 -13.80 -6.93
CA ILE A 155 -19.97 -12.88 -7.41
C ILE A 155 -18.66 -13.16 -6.68
N LEU A 156 -18.69 -13.38 -5.36
CA LEU A 156 -17.50 -13.71 -4.57
C LEU A 156 -16.95 -15.11 -4.85
N LYS A 157 -17.78 -16.04 -5.35
CA LYS A 157 -17.34 -17.35 -5.86
C LYS A 157 -16.62 -17.25 -7.20
N ASP A 158 -17.13 -16.40 -8.11
CA ASP A 158 -16.71 -16.40 -9.51
C ASP A 158 -15.51 -15.47 -9.77
N TYR A 159 -15.30 -14.43 -8.95
CA TYR A 159 -14.28 -13.40 -9.19
C TYR A 159 -13.30 -13.19 -8.04
N PHE A 160 -12.08 -12.76 -8.37
CA PHE A 160 -11.04 -12.51 -7.38
C PHE A 160 -11.23 -11.17 -6.65
N PHE A 161 -11.36 -11.25 -5.33
CA PHE A 161 -11.38 -10.12 -4.41
C PHE A 161 -10.32 -10.26 -3.31
N CYS A 162 -9.72 -9.13 -2.93
CA CYS A 162 -8.89 -9.06 -1.74
C CYS A 162 -9.71 -9.27 -0.46
N ASN A 163 -9.03 -9.47 0.66
CA ASN A 163 -9.66 -9.58 1.97
C ASN A 163 -10.09 -8.20 2.50
N THR A 164 -11.13 -8.15 3.34
CA THR A 164 -11.59 -6.90 3.97
C THR A 164 -10.48 -6.20 4.74
N PHE A 165 -9.68 -6.97 5.49
CA PHE A 165 -8.46 -6.47 6.11
C PHE A 165 -7.28 -6.69 5.18
N ARG A 166 -6.67 -5.60 4.73
CA ARG A 166 -5.56 -5.64 3.77
C ARG A 166 -4.39 -6.50 4.29
N VAL A 167 -4.14 -6.45 5.59
CA VAL A 167 -3.05 -7.21 6.25
C VAL A 167 -3.18 -8.72 6.02
N LEU A 168 -4.40 -9.22 5.78
CA LEU A 168 -4.68 -10.65 5.57
C LEU A 168 -4.42 -11.11 4.13
N ASP A 169 -4.18 -10.21 3.19
CA ASP A 169 -3.84 -10.57 1.81
C ASP A 169 -2.51 -11.32 1.73
N LYS A 170 -2.41 -12.30 0.80
CA LYS A 170 -1.20 -13.12 0.60
C LYS A 170 0.08 -12.28 0.47
N GLY A 171 0.03 -11.20 -0.30
CA GLY A 171 1.19 -10.31 -0.50
C GLY A 171 1.60 -9.57 0.77
N CYS A 172 0.64 -9.14 1.59
CA CYS A 172 0.91 -8.49 2.87
C CYS A 172 1.48 -9.49 3.89
N GLN A 173 0.91 -10.69 3.97
CA GLN A 173 1.40 -11.76 4.83
C GLN A 173 2.84 -12.15 4.50
N TYR A 174 3.18 -12.21 3.21
CA TYR A 174 4.55 -12.47 2.77
C TYR A 174 5.49 -11.30 3.11
N LEU A 175 5.09 -10.06 2.82
CA LEU A 175 5.87 -8.86 3.19
C LEU A 175 6.19 -8.84 4.70
N ILE A 176 5.21 -9.15 5.55
CA ILE A 176 5.43 -9.17 7.00
C ILE A 176 6.43 -10.29 7.34
N GLN A 177 6.10 -11.54 7.02
CA GLN A 177 6.84 -12.69 7.54
C GLN A 177 8.22 -12.88 6.90
N GLU A 178 8.36 -12.59 5.61
CA GLU A 178 9.54 -12.98 4.82
C GLU A 178 10.45 -11.78 4.48
N VAL A 179 9.88 -10.57 4.38
CA VAL A 179 10.63 -9.37 3.99
C VAL A 179 10.98 -8.53 5.22
N ILE A 180 10.03 -8.29 6.13
CA ILE A 180 10.23 -7.43 7.30
C ILE A 180 10.88 -8.20 8.44
N GLU A 181 10.28 -9.30 8.87
CA GLU A 181 10.65 -10.01 10.11
C GLU A 181 11.90 -10.90 9.96
N LYS A 182 12.39 -11.12 8.73
CA LYS A 182 13.65 -11.85 8.46
C LYS A 182 14.80 -10.91 8.12
N GLY A 183 16.01 -11.33 8.47
CA GLY A 183 17.24 -10.57 8.23
C GLY A 183 17.49 -9.46 9.27
N SER A 184 18.42 -8.55 8.95
CA SER A 184 18.79 -7.44 9.83
C SER A 184 17.60 -6.55 10.16
N GLN A 185 17.40 -6.25 11.44
CA GLN A 185 16.39 -5.31 11.94
C GLN A 185 16.94 -3.88 12.09
N ASP A 186 18.11 -3.59 11.54
CA ASP A 186 18.56 -2.21 11.35
C ASP A 186 17.53 -1.46 10.48
N PRO A 187 17.05 -0.25 10.90
CA PRO A 187 16.06 0.51 10.15
C PRO A 187 16.41 0.76 8.69
N VAL A 188 17.69 0.94 8.34
CA VAL A 188 18.13 1.13 6.95
C VAL A 188 17.89 -0.13 6.14
N GLU A 189 18.23 -1.29 6.72
CA GLU A 189 18.07 -2.59 6.08
C GLU A 189 16.61 -2.98 5.91
N VAL A 190 15.77 -2.70 6.90
CA VAL A 190 14.31 -2.93 6.81
C VAL A 190 13.69 -2.06 5.71
N VAL A 191 14.03 -0.77 5.66
CA VAL A 191 13.52 0.15 4.63
C VAL A 191 13.96 -0.30 3.23
N PHE A 192 15.23 -0.65 3.06
CA PHE A 192 15.74 -1.18 1.79
C PHE A 192 14.94 -2.40 1.30
N ARG A 193 14.74 -3.40 2.17
CA ARG A 193 14.00 -4.62 1.83
C ARG A 193 12.54 -4.32 1.46
N VAL A 194 11.87 -3.44 2.24
CA VAL A 194 10.48 -3.07 1.97
C VAL A 194 10.34 -2.31 0.65
N VAL A 195 11.23 -1.33 0.37
CA VAL A 195 11.22 -0.60 -0.89
C VAL A 195 11.48 -1.56 -2.05
N LEU A 196 12.51 -2.42 -1.97
CA LEU A 196 12.84 -3.40 -3.00
C LEU A 196 11.66 -4.31 -3.32
N PHE A 197 11.01 -4.88 -2.30
CA PHE A 197 9.80 -5.69 -2.48
C PHE A 197 8.67 -4.87 -3.13
N ASN A 198 8.49 -3.61 -2.70
CA ASN A 198 7.41 -2.75 -3.17
C ASN A 198 7.53 -2.42 -4.68
N LEU A 199 8.75 -2.28 -5.23
CA LEU A 199 8.96 -2.04 -6.67
C LEU A 199 8.24 -3.07 -7.53
N PHE A 200 8.42 -4.35 -7.21
CA PHE A 200 7.86 -5.47 -7.98
C PHE A 200 6.48 -5.91 -7.47
N THR A 201 6.24 -5.79 -6.16
CA THR A 201 5.05 -6.27 -5.44
C THR A 201 4.69 -7.71 -5.84
N ARG A 202 5.72 -8.56 -5.96
CA ARG A 202 5.62 -9.91 -6.46
C ARG A 202 6.52 -10.84 -5.65
N ILE A 203 5.91 -11.88 -5.07
CA ILE A 203 6.58 -12.86 -4.21
C ILE A 203 7.68 -13.59 -4.98
N GLU A 204 7.38 -14.08 -6.17
CA GLU A 204 8.34 -14.90 -6.93
C GLU A 204 9.59 -14.10 -7.32
N THR A 205 9.45 -12.79 -7.54
CA THR A 205 10.61 -11.90 -7.83
C THR A 205 11.47 -11.67 -6.60
N TRP A 206 10.86 -11.55 -5.42
CA TRP A 206 11.60 -11.49 -4.16
C TRP A 206 12.37 -12.80 -3.91
N GLU A 207 11.69 -13.95 -4.01
CA GLU A 207 12.29 -15.27 -3.78
C GLU A 207 13.47 -15.51 -4.73
N LEU A 208 13.33 -15.14 -6.00
CA LEU A 208 14.44 -15.22 -6.97
C LEU A 208 15.64 -14.38 -6.54
N LEU A 209 15.41 -13.13 -6.12
CA LEU A 209 16.49 -12.24 -5.71
C LEU A 209 17.18 -12.80 -4.46
N ASP A 210 16.43 -13.23 -3.46
CA ASP A 210 16.97 -13.78 -2.22
C ASP A 210 17.73 -15.10 -2.46
N GLU A 211 17.22 -15.98 -3.31
CA GLU A 211 17.92 -17.22 -3.70
C GLU A 211 19.28 -16.95 -4.37
N LYS A 212 19.36 -15.91 -5.22
CA LYS A 212 20.57 -15.63 -6.02
C LYS A 212 21.55 -14.67 -5.38
N LEU A 213 21.07 -13.77 -4.53
CA LEU A 213 21.84 -12.63 -4.00
C LEU A 213 21.74 -12.50 -2.48
N GLY A 214 20.93 -13.34 -1.83
CA GLY A 214 20.67 -13.29 -0.40
C GLY A 214 21.92 -13.46 0.46
N PRO A 215 21.95 -12.87 1.68
CA PRO A 215 20.90 -12.03 2.25
C PRO A 215 20.78 -10.66 1.54
N LEU A 216 19.54 -10.24 1.25
CA LEU A 216 19.26 -8.96 0.60
C LEU A 216 19.45 -7.80 1.59
N THR A 217 20.62 -7.16 1.53
CA THR A 217 20.97 -6.01 2.39
C THR A 217 21.40 -4.80 1.56
N TRP A 218 21.18 -3.60 2.08
CA TRP A 218 21.70 -2.37 1.50
C TRP A 218 23.22 -2.35 1.52
N ALA A 219 23.84 -2.80 2.62
CA ALA A 219 25.29 -2.86 2.76
C ALA A 219 26.00 -3.68 1.67
N SER A 220 25.37 -4.75 1.17
CA SER A 220 25.90 -5.62 0.10
C SER A 220 25.28 -5.36 -1.28
N TYR A 221 24.41 -4.36 -1.39
CA TYR A 221 23.68 -4.08 -2.62
C TYR A 221 24.61 -3.69 -3.77
N ASP A 222 24.34 -4.26 -4.95
CA ASP A 222 25.04 -3.97 -6.19
C ASP A 222 24.03 -4.01 -7.34
N ARG A 223 23.73 -2.83 -7.91
CA ARG A 223 22.73 -2.69 -8.96
C ARG A 223 22.97 -3.60 -10.16
N GLU A 224 24.22 -3.80 -10.57
CA GLU A 224 24.55 -4.59 -11.75
C GLU A 224 24.31 -6.09 -11.50
N LYS A 225 24.60 -6.58 -10.29
CA LYS A 225 24.26 -7.96 -9.90
C LYS A 225 22.75 -8.19 -9.93
N TYR A 226 21.97 -7.27 -9.37
CA TYR A 226 20.49 -7.34 -9.38
C TYR A 226 19.96 -7.28 -10.82
N ARG A 227 20.47 -6.35 -11.64
CA ARG A 227 20.07 -6.19 -13.05
C ARG A 227 20.31 -7.47 -13.84
N ARG A 228 21.43 -8.17 -13.63
CA ARG A 228 21.73 -9.44 -14.31
C ARG A 228 20.75 -10.55 -13.94
N VAL A 229 20.42 -10.70 -12.65
CA VAL A 229 19.44 -11.70 -12.19
C VAL A 229 18.06 -11.44 -12.78
N LEU A 230 17.59 -10.18 -12.73
CA LEU A 230 16.30 -9.77 -13.27
C LEU A 230 16.25 -9.91 -14.80
N SER A 231 17.30 -9.51 -15.50
CA SER A 231 17.41 -9.68 -16.96
C SER A 231 17.34 -11.16 -17.34
N ALA A 232 18.10 -12.03 -16.66
CA ALA A 232 18.09 -13.46 -16.94
C ALA A 232 16.69 -14.08 -16.72
N ALA A 233 15.97 -13.63 -15.70
CA ALA A 233 14.60 -14.07 -15.42
C ALA A 233 13.63 -13.64 -16.54
N VAL A 234 13.72 -12.38 -16.99
CA VAL A 234 12.90 -11.87 -18.11
C VAL A 234 13.20 -12.65 -19.40
N THR A 235 14.48 -12.90 -19.71
CA THR A 235 14.87 -13.70 -20.89
C THR A 235 14.29 -15.12 -20.85
N ARG A 236 14.07 -15.67 -19.65
CA ARG A 236 13.42 -16.98 -19.45
C ARG A 236 11.88 -16.92 -19.40
N GLY A 237 11.28 -15.76 -19.69
CA GLY A 237 9.83 -15.57 -19.72
C GLY A 237 9.19 -15.32 -18.36
N MET A 238 9.97 -15.08 -17.30
CA MET A 238 9.41 -14.73 -16.00
C MET A 238 8.88 -13.30 -16.02
N THR A 239 7.64 -13.13 -15.60
CA THR A 239 7.07 -11.79 -15.34
C THR A 239 7.56 -11.30 -13.98
N LEU A 240 8.21 -10.13 -13.92
CA LEU A 240 8.74 -9.57 -12.66
C LEU A 240 7.70 -8.81 -11.83
N TYR A 241 6.70 -8.23 -12.47
CA TYR A 241 5.72 -7.38 -11.81
C TYR A 241 4.39 -8.11 -11.62
N THR A 242 3.62 -7.67 -10.63
CA THR A 242 2.19 -7.98 -10.56
C THR A 242 1.39 -7.15 -11.58
N ARG A 243 0.21 -7.64 -11.97
CA ARG A 243 -0.74 -6.89 -12.82
C ARG A 243 -1.60 -5.89 -12.03
N ALA A 244 -1.51 -5.92 -10.70
CA ALA A 244 -2.13 -4.96 -9.80
C ALA A 244 -1.06 -4.02 -9.22
N PHE A 245 -1.43 -2.91 -8.58
CA PHE A 245 -0.47 -2.00 -7.94
C PHE A 245 0.68 -1.52 -8.87
N ILE A 246 0.36 -1.30 -10.15
CA ILE A 246 1.32 -0.91 -11.19
C ILE A 246 1.99 0.41 -10.80
N LYS A 247 3.32 0.42 -10.83
CA LYS A 247 4.16 1.60 -10.57
C LYS A 247 4.89 1.93 -11.86
N PRO A 248 4.64 3.10 -12.46
CA PRO A 248 5.47 3.58 -13.56
C PRO A 248 6.93 3.56 -13.12
N ALA A 249 7.83 3.16 -14.00
CA ALA A 249 9.24 3.39 -13.75
C ALA A 249 9.54 4.86 -14.04
N PRO A 250 10.31 5.55 -13.20
CA PRO A 250 10.93 6.79 -13.62
C PRO A 250 11.87 6.49 -14.80
N HIS A 251 12.17 7.49 -15.61
CA HIS A 251 13.20 7.35 -16.63
C HIS A 251 14.54 7.66 -15.93
N PHE A 252 15.51 6.75 -16.03
CA PHE A 252 16.90 6.90 -15.54
C PHE A 252 17.91 6.50 -16.64
N GLY A 253 17.53 6.69 -17.90
CA GLY A 253 18.33 6.35 -19.08
C GLY A 253 18.40 4.86 -19.44
N PHE A 254 17.72 3.96 -18.71
CA PHE A 254 17.65 2.53 -19.09
C PHE A 254 16.40 2.20 -19.89
N ASP A 255 16.56 1.34 -20.90
CA ASP A 255 15.44 0.82 -21.69
C ASP A 255 14.50 -0.08 -20.84
N GLN A 256 15.04 -0.75 -19.83
CA GLN A 256 14.28 -1.70 -19.02
C GLN A 256 13.78 -1.08 -17.71
N ASN A 257 12.46 -1.15 -17.50
CA ASN A 257 11.81 -0.63 -16.28
C ASN A 257 12.43 -1.13 -14.98
N TYR A 258 12.86 -2.40 -14.91
CA TYR A 258 13.48 -2.94 -13.70
C TYR A 258 14.84 -2.29 -13.38
N ALA A 259 15.60 -1.85 -14.39
CA ALA A 259 16.86 -1.14 -14.18
C ALA A 259 16.59 0.29 -13.66
N ASN A 260 15.60 0.97 -14.23
CA ASN A 260 15.16 2.27 -13.75
C ASN A 260 14.61 2.21 -12.31
N HIS A 261 13.84 1.17 -11.97
CA HIS A 261 13.37 0.96 -10.59
C HIS A 261 14.49 0.71 -9.60
N LEU A 262 15.56 0.01 -10.00
CA LEU A 262 16.74 -0.16 -9.14
C LEU A 262 17.44 1.18 -8.86
N CYS A 263 17.57 2.06 -9.87
CA CYS A 263 18.09 3.43 -9.67
C CYS A 263 17.17 4.26 -8.77
N PHE A 264 15.86 4.06 -8.90
CA PHE A 264 14.88 4.72 -8.05
C PHE A 264 15.00 4.30 -6.57
N LEU A 265 15.26 3.02 -6.32
CA LEU A 265 15.54 2.52 -4.98
C LEU A 265 16.82 3.14 -4.41
N GLU A 266 17.90 3.21 -5.17
CA GLU A 266 19.13 3.89 -4.74
C GLU A 266 18.84 5.34 -4.34
N SER A 267 18.04 6.06 -5.12
CA SER A 267 17.66 7.45 -4.84
C SER A 267 16.96 7.59 -3.48
N PHE A 268 16.06 6.66 -3.10
CA PHE A 268 15.45 6.68 -1.78
C PHE A 268 16.45 6.44 -0.65
N MET A 269 17.37 5.48 -0.85
CA MET A 269 18.36 5.14 0.17
C MET A 269 19.37 6.28 0.38
N GLU A 270 19.85 6.89 -0.71
CA GLU A 270 20.83 7.99 -0.68
C GLU A 270 20.25 9.29 -0.13
N LEU A 271 18.98 9.59 -0.41
CA LEU A 271 18.26 10.73 0.18
C LEU A 271 17.77 10.49 1.61
N GLN A 272 18.34 9.46 2.27
CA GLN A 272 18.14 9.11 3.67
C GLN A 272 16.66 8.91 4.03
N LEU A 273 15.89 8.20 3.19
CA LEU A 273 14.49 7.90 3.45
C LEU A 273 14.27 7.37 4.88
N THR A 274 15.12 6.46 5.36
CA THR A 274 15.03 5.94 6.73
C THR A 274 15.07 7.03 7.80
N SER A 275 15.98 8.01 7.69
CA SER A 275 16.07 9.12 8.64
C SER A 275 14.79 9.96 8.61
N ARG A 276 14.24 10.21 7.42
CA ARG A 276 12.99 10.96 7.27
C ARG A 276 11.79 10.23 7.87
N LEU A 277 11.70 8.91 7.70
CA LEU A 277 10.64 8.09 8.30
C LEU A 277 10.71 8.13 9.83
N LEU A 278 11.92 7.98 10.42
CA LEU A 278 12.12 7.97 11.87
C LEU A 278 11.84 9.34 12.53
N ASN A 279 12.10 10.43 11.81
CA ASN A 279 11.91 11.79 12.32
C ASN A 279 10.55 12.40 11.94
N ALA A 280 9.69 11.68 11.22
CA ALA A 280 8.39 12.18 10.80
C ALA A 280 7.50 12.45 12.02
N THR A 281 6.82 13.60 12.02
CA THR A 281 5.85 13.95 13.08
C THR A 281 4.45 13.49 12.74
N SER A 282 4.16 13.37 11.45
CA SER A 282 2.91 12.86 10.90
C SER A 282 3.16 12.00 9.65
N MET A 283 2.17 11.16 9.32
CA MET A 283 2.16 10.43 8.03
C MET A 283 2.05 11.38 6.83
N ALA A 284 1.50 12.58 7.00
CA ALA A 284 1.43 13.57 5.92
C ALA A 284 2.83 14.03 5.49
N ASP A 285 3.74 14.24 6.46
CA ASP A 285 5.13 14.66 6.17
C ASP A 285 5.85 13.61 5.30
N VAL A 286 5.61 12.33 5.59
CA VAL A 286 6.16 11.20 4.81
C VAL A 286 5.54 11.14 3.42
N TYR A 287 4.21 11.33 3.32
CA TYR A 287 3.52 11.35 2.05
C TYR A 287 4.03 12.46 1.13
N GLU A 288 4.12 13.69 1.63
CA GLU A 288 4.62 14.86 0.91
C GLU A 288 6.06 14.64 0.42
N PHE A 289 6.90 14.02 1.25
CA PHE A 289 8.24 13.63 0.82
C PHE A 289 8.21 12.62 -0.31
N LEU A 290 7.44 11.53 -0.19
CA LEU A 290 7.45 10.44 -1.16
C LEU A 290 6.78 10.81 -2.50
N ILE A 291 5.66 11.53 -2.47
CA ILE A 291 4.92 11.92 -3.68
C ILE A 291 5.67 12.93 -4.55
N SER A 292 6.61 13.67 -3.96
CA SER A 292 7.45 14.59 -4.71
C SER A 292 8.26 13.89 -5.82
N PHE A 293 8.58 12.61 -5.67
CA PHE A 293 9.49 11.92 -6.58
C PHE A 293 8.84 11.67 -7.95
N PRO A 294 9.61 11.75 -9.05
CA PRO A 294 9.14 11.31 -10.36
C PRO A 294 8.60 9.88 -10.28
N SER A 295 7.53 9.60 -11.01
CA SER A 295 6.77 8.33 -10.99
C SER A 295 5.94 8.01 -9.72
N MET A 296 6.05 8.82 -8.65
CA MET A 296 5.26 8.66 -7.43
C MET A 296 3.94 9.44 -7.52
N GLY A 297 2.89 8.78 -8.03
CA GLY A 297 1.54 9.31 -7.96
C GLY A 297 0.89 9.09 -6.59
N PRO A 298 -0.30 9.67 -6.34
CA PRO A 298 -1.01 9.50 -5.07
C PRO A 298 -1.19 8.04 -4.64
N PHE A 299 -1.55 7.20 -5.61
CA PHE A 299 -1.76 5.77 -5.38
C PHE A 299 -0.47 5.04 -5.04
N SER A 300 0.58 5.12 -5.88
CA SER A 300 1.83 4.39 -5.64
C SER A 300 2.51 4.84 -4.34
N THR A 301 2.45 6.13 -4.02
CA THR A 301 2.92 6.69 -2.75
C THR A 301 2.23 6.06 -1.56
N PHE A 302 0.90 6.06 -1.54
CA PHE A 302 0.16 5.48 -0.43
C PHE A 302 0.38 3.97 -0.31
N GLN A 303 0.53 3.25 -1.43
CA GLN A 303 0.86 1.81 -1.40
C GLN A 303 2.22 1.53 -0.77
N LEU A 304 3.25 2.34 -1.04
CA LEU A 304 4.55 2.21 -0.38
C LEU A 304 4.45 2.53 1.13
N MET A 305 3.75 3.60 1.49
CA MET A 305 3.53 3.94 2.91
C MET A 305 2.80 2.82 3.67
N LEU A 306 1.79 2.18 3.07
CA LEU A 306 1.12 1.04 3.69
C LEU A 306 2.08 -0.13 3.93
N CYS A 307 2.98 -0.42 3.00
CA CYS A 307 4.03 -1.43 3.21
C CYS A 307 4.98 -1.05 4.34
N LEU A 308 5.44 0.21 4.39
CA LEU A 308 6.29 0.73 5.47
C LEU A 308 5.57 0.73 6.83
N SER A 309 4.24 0.89 6.85
CA SER A 309 3.43 0.96 8.07
C SER A 309 3.32 -0.35 8.87
N TYR A 310 3.81 -1.45 8.28
CA TYR A 310 3.98 -2.74 8.96
C TYR A 310 5.33 -2.83 9.69
N THR A 311 6.23 -1.87 9.52
CA THR A 311 7.56 -1.85 10.15
C THR A 311 7.55 -0.97 11.41
N PRO A 312 8.52 -1.14 12.33
CA PRO A 312 8.69 -0.20 13.44
C PRO A 312 9.23 1.17 13.01
N VAL A 313 9.65 1.34 11.74
CA VAL A 313 10.23 2.59 11.21
C VAL A 313 9.15 3.64 10.91
N LEU A 314 8.00 3.21 10.38
CA LEU A 314 6.84 4.07 10.11
C LEU A 314 5.63 3.59 10.92
N ASN A 315 5.61 3.84 12.23
CA ASN A 315 4.62 3.22 13.12
C ASN A 315 3.60 4.21 13.70
N PHE A 316 2.73 4.70 12.84
CA PHE A 316 1.65 5.64 13.17
C PHE A 316 0.32 4.94 13.47
N HIS A 317 -0.59 5.64 14.15
CA HIS A 317 -1.91 5.11 14.48
C HIS A 317 -2.66 4.78 13.18
N HIS A 318 -3.48 3.73 13.22
CA HIS A 318 -4.16 3.18 12.05
C HIS A 318 -5.20 4.12 11.41
N ASP A 319 -5.57 5.18 12.13
CA ASP A 319 -6.46 6.26 11.68
C ASP A 319 -5.72 7.57 11.34
N ASP A 320 -4.40 7.60 11.29
CA ASP A 320 -3.70 8.88 11.08
C ASP A 320 -3.87 9.42 9.66
N PHE A 321 -3.83 8.54 8.66
CA PHE A 321 -3.69 8.99 7.28
C PHE A 321 -4.26 7.99 6.28
N VAL A 322 -4.88 8.52 5.23
CA VAL A 322 -5.41 7.76 4.12
C VAL A 322 -5.46 8.62 2.87
N ILE A 323 -5.23 8.00 1.71
CA ILE A 323 -5.36 8.65 0.40
C ILE A 323 -6.20 7.74 -0.47
N SER A 324 -7.26 8.29 -1.06
CA SER A 324 -8.13 7.51 -1.93
C SER A 324 -7.44 7.19 -3.25
N GLY A 325 -7.22 5.90 -3.51
CA GLY A 325 -6.83 5.44 -4.84
C GLY A 325 -7.97 5.55 -5.87
N PRO A 326 -7.68 5.38 -7.17
CA PRO A 326 -8.70 5.48 -8.23
C PRO A 326 -9.90 4.55 -8.04
N GLY A 327 -9.65 3.34 -7.51
CA GLY A 327 -10.72 2.38 -7.18
C GLY A 327 -11.61 2.86 -6.04
N SER A 328 -11.01 3.41 -4.99
CA SER A 328 -11.72 3.88 -3.80
C SER A 328 -12.49 5.17 -4.06
N ILE A 329 -11.95 6.08 -4.88
CA ILE A 329 -12.69 7.24 -5.43
C ILE A 329 -13.95 6.77 -6.18
N SER A 330 -13.81 5.76 -7.04
CA SER A 330 -14.93 5.15 -7.76
C SER A 330 -15.91 4.46 -6.80
N GLY A 331 -15.42 3.81 -5.75
CA GLY A 331 -16.24 3.23 -4.69
C GLY A 331 -17.08 4.29 -3.97
N LEU A 332 -16.47 5.39 -3.52
CA LEU A 332 -17.16 6.51 -2.90
C LEU A 332 -18.24 7.11 -3.81
N ASN A 333 -17.96 7.23 -5.12
CA ASN A 333 -18.95 7.67 -6.10
C ASN A 333 -20.13 6.70 -6.20
N LYS A 334 -19.91 5.40 -6.04
CA LYS A 334 -21.00 4.43 -6.01
C LYS A 334 -21.79 4.55 -4.72
N LEU A 335 -21.13 4.69 -3.58
CA LEU A 335 -21.78 4.80 -2.27
C LEU A 335 -22.70 6.02 -2.18
N PHE A 336 -22.31 7.17 -2.72
CA PHE A 336 -23.04 8.44 -2.52
C PHE A 336 -23.44 9.17 -3.80
N GLY A 337 -23.15 8.61 -4.98
CA GLY A 337 -23.57 9.19 -6.26
C GLY A 337 -23.13 10.65 -6.46
N LYS A 338 -24.07 11.50 -6.89
CA LYS A 338 -23.81 12.90 -7.23
C LYS A 338 -23.40 13.76 -6.03
N SER A 339 -23.88 13.44 -4.81
CA SER A 339 -23.53 14.23 -3.63
C SER A 339 -22.05 14.09 -3.28
N MET A 340 -21.41 12.95 -3.60
CA MET A 340 -19.96 12.81 -3.43
C MET A 340 -19.18 13.80 -4.30
N GLN A 341 -19.60 13.97 -5.55
CA GLN A 341 -18.95 14.90 -6.48
C GLN A 341 -19.17 16.36 -6.04
N GLN A 342 -20.37 16.70 -5.58
CA GLN A 342 -20.66 18.02 -5.02
C GLN A 342 -19.81 18.32 -3.80
N GLY A 343 -19.64 17.34 -2.90
CA GLY A 343 -18.78 17.46 -1.74
C GLY A 343 -17.32 17.73 -2.10
N ARG A 344 -16.76 16.99 -3.08
CA ARG A 344 -15.38 17.22 -3.54
C ARG A 344 -15.14 18.60 -4.15
N ASN A 345 -16.18 19.20 -4.73
CA ASN A 345 -16.09 20.55 -5.27
C ASN A 345 -16.12 21.64 -4.20
N GLN A 346 -16.56 21.32 -2.97
CA GLN A 346 -16.75 22.29 -1.88
C GLN A 346 -15.73 22.14 -0.76
N VAL A 347 -15.32 20.90 -0.47
CA VAL A 347 -14.44 20.58 0.65
C VAL A 347 -13.26 19.75 0.14
N GLU A 348 -12.06 20.36 0.18
CA GLU A 348 -10.81 19.66 -0.09
C GLU A 348 -10.64 18.50 0.92
N GLY A 349 -10.25 17.32 0.42
CA GLY A 349 -10.02 16.17 1.28
C GLY A 349 -11.28 15.49 1.84
N ILE A 350 -12.49 15.82 1.36
CA ILE A 350 -13.73 15.21 1.85
C ILE A 350 -13.75 13.67 1.78
N ASP A 351 -13.06 13.05 0.81
CA ASP A 351 -12.97 11.59 0.71
C ASP A 351 -12.38 10.98 2.00
N THR A 352 -11.38 11.64 2.59
CA THR A 352 -10.77 11.23 3.86
C THR A 352 -11.77 11.32 5.01
N GLU A 353 -12.55 12.40 5.07
CA GLU A 353 -13.56 12.58 6.11
C GLU A 353 -14.71 11.56 5.99
N VAL A 354 -15.08 11.19 4.77
CA VAL A 354 -16.02 10.10 4.52
C VAL A 354 -15.46 8.76 4.96
N MET A 355 -14.20 8.46 4.65
CA MET A 355 -13.57 7.21 5.12
C MET A 355 -13.46 7.17 6.66
N ARG A 356 -13.19 8.31 7.31
CA ARG A 356 -13.23 8.43 8.78
C ARG A 356 -14.61 8.19 9.35
N TYR A 357 -15.65 8.74 8.72
CA TYR A 357 -17.03 8.46 9.09
C TYR A 357 -17.35 6.96 8.98
N LEU A 358 -16.99 6.31 7.86
CA LEU A 358 -17.20 4.87 7.67
C LEU A 358 -16.48 4.07 8.75
N ALA A 359 -15.20 4.35 9.02
CA ALA A 359 -14.47 3.69 10.10
C ALA A 359 -15.15 3.86 11.47
N LYS A 360 -15.57 5.08 11.81
CA LYS A 360 -16.20 5.38 13.11
C LYS A 360 -17.60 4.77 13.27
N SER A 361 -18.35 4.61 12.17
CA SER A 361 -19.74 4.14 12.17
C SER A 361 -19.92 2.64 11.90
N GLN A 362 -18.83 1.89 11.72
CA GLN A 362 -18.88 0.49 11.27
C GLN A 362 -19.73 -0.41 12.16
N ASP A 363 -19.60 -0.31 13.49
CA ASP A 363 -20.37 -1.14 14.44
C ASP A 363 -21.87 -0.89 14.32
N TYR A 364 -22.25 0.39 14.18
CA TYR A 364 -23.64 0.77 13.96
C TYR A 364 -24.18 0.15 12.68
N HIS A 365 -23.44 0.26 11.57
CA HIS A 365 -23.93 -0.23 10.28
C HIS A 365 -23.95 -1.77 10.19
N PHE A 366 -22.98 -2.47 10.78
CA PHE A 366 -23.03 -3.93 10.89
C PHE A 366 -24.24 -4.37 11.73
N LYS A 367 -24.48 -3.73 12.88
CA LYS A 367 -25.65 -4.03 13.74
C LYS A 367 -26.97 -3.73 13.03
N ARG A 368 -27.09 -2.56 12.38
CA ARG A 368 -28.29 -2.15 11.65
C ARG A 368 -28.66 -3.15 10.55
N LEU A 369 -27.67 -3.74 9.89
CA LEU A 369 -27.88 -4.72 8.83
C LEU A 369 -27.92 -6.17 9.33
N SER A 370 -27.88 -6.39 10.65
CA SER A 370 -27.81 -7.71 11.28
C SER A 370 -26.66 -8.57 10.74
N LEU A 371 -25.51 -7.95 10.47
CA LEU A 371 -24.32 -8.59 9.95
C LEU A 371 -23.39 -9.00 11.09
N ASN A 372 -22.94 -10.27 11.07
CA ASN A 372 -21.89 -10.72 11.97
C ASN A 372 -20.52 -10.36 11.39
N PHE A 373 -19.85 -9.37 11.98
CA PHE A 373 -18.48 -9.02 11.64
C PHE A 373 -17.53 -9.47 12.76
N SER A 374 -16.63 -10.40 12.44
CA SER A 374 -15.71 -10.98 13.43
C SER A 374 -14.58 -10.04 13.84
N GLY A 375 -14.25 -9.04 13.00
CA GLY A 375 -13.08 -8.18 13.20
C GLY A 375 -11.76 -8.91 12.94
N LEU A 376 -10.64 -8.21 13.09
CA LEU A 376 -9.31 -8.76 12.84
C LEU A 376 -8.72 -9.43 14.10
N GLY A 377 -8.35 -10.70 13.94
CA GLY A 377 -7.70 -11.49 14.98
C GLY A 377 -8.57 -11.75 16.22
N PRO A 378 -8.01 -12.37 17.27
CA PRO A 378 -8.76 -12.75 18.47
C PRO A 378 -9.26 -11.53 19.26
N LYS A 379 -8.61 -10.37 19.11
CA LYS A 379 -9.03 -9.10 19.72
C LYS A 379 -10.16 -8.40 18.97
N ARG A 380 -10.64 -8.97 17.85
CA ARG A 380 -11.74 -8.43 17.03
C ARG A 380 -11.51 -6.97 16.64
N LEU A 381 -10.29 -6.63 16.23
CA LEU A 381 -9.95 -5.24 15.90
C LEU A 381 -10.85 -4.73 14.75
N PRO A 382 -11.33 -3.47 14.82
CA PRO A 382 -12.18 -2.89 13.78
C PRO A 382 -11.38 -2.64 12.49
N MET A 383 -12.08 -2.37 11.39
CA MET A 383 -11.47 -1.90 10.14
C MET A 383 -10.81 -0.54 10.36
N SER A 384 -9.53 -0.43 9.98
CA SER A 384 -8.79 0.83 9.96
C SER A 384 -9.13 1.66 8.72
N LEU A 385 -8.67 2.92 8.65
CA LEU A 385 -8.81 3.73 7.43
C LEU A 385 -8.22 3.05 6.18
N ALA A 386 -7.10 2.35 6.33
CA ALA A 386 -6.49 1.61 5.23
C ALA A 386 -7.39 0.46 4.75
N ASP A 387 -8.09 -0.22 5.66
CA ASP A 387 -9.03 -1.29 5.33
C ASP A 387 -10.32 -0.73 4.71
N ILE A 388 -10.78 0.45 5.13
CA ILE A 388 -11.90 1.16 4.51
C ILE A 388 -11.55 1.57 3.06
N GLU A 389 -10.40 2.22 2.84
CA GLU A 389 -9.93 2.58 1.50
C GLU A 389 -9.82 1.36 0.60
N HIS A 390 -9.23 0.30 1.12
CA HIS A 390 -9.07 -0.97 0.42
C HIS A 390 -10.42 -1.60 0.06
N THR A 391 -11.36 -1.64 1.01
CA THR A 391 -12.69 -2.20 0.81
C THR A 391 -13.50 -1.38 -0.20
N LEU A 392 -13.38 -0.04 -0.22
CA LEU A 392 -14.03 0.81 -1.23
C LEU A 392 -13.59 0.44 -2.66
N CYS A 393 -12.31 0.12 -2.86
CA CYS A 393 -11.79 -0.35 -4.15
C CYS A 393 -12.41 -1.69 -4.57
N GLU A 394 -12.57 -2.62 -3.63
CA GLU A 394 -13.17 -3.92 -3.89
C GLU A 394 -14.69 -3.84 -4.10
N VAL A 395 -15.38 -2.94 -3.39
CA VAL A 395 -16.81 -2.66 -3.57
C VAL A 395 -17.08 -1.99 -4.91
N ASP A 396 -16.20 -1.10 -5.37
CA ASP A 396 -16.26 -0.61 -6.75
C ASP A 396 -16.29 -1.79 -7.73
N LYS A 397 -15.36 -2.75 -7.58
CA LYS A 397 -15.28 -3.93 -8.43
C LYS A 397 -16.55 -4.78 -8.33
N TYR A 398 -17.02 -5.07 -7.12
CA TYR A 398 -18.20 -5.89 -6.87
C TYR A 398 -19.47 -5.29 -7.50
N CYS A 399 -19.67 -3.97 -7.33
CA CYS A 399 -20.83 -3.25 -7.87
C CYS A 399 -20.91 -3.26 -9.40
N ARG A 400 -19.80 -3.55 -10.13
CA ARG A 400 -19.85 -3.68 -11.59
C ARG A 400 -20.79 -4.80 -12.04
N VAL A 401 -20.94 -5.83 -11.21
CA VAL A 401 -21.83 -6.97 -11.47
C VAL A 401 -23.12 -6.86 -10.66
N ALA A 402 -23.02 -6.54 -9.36
CA ALA A 402 -24.19 -6.47 -8.49
C ALA A 402 -25.13 -5.29 -8.81
N HIS A 403 -24.57 -4.14 -9.21
CA HIS A 403 -25.28 -2.89 -9.43
C HIS A 403 -24.81 -2.21 -10.72
N PRO A 404 -25.02 -2.82 -11.91
CA PRO A 404 -24.44 -2.35 -13.18
C PRO A 404 -24.93 -0.95 -13.60
N HIS A 405 -26.03 -0.47 -13.01
CA HIS A 405 -26.54 0.89 -13.19
C HIS A 405 -25.67 1.96 -12.49
N LEU A 406 -24.93 1.61 -11.43
CA LEU A 406 -23.96 2.47 -10.76
C LEU A 406 -22.65 2.48 -11.56
N LYS A 407 -22.57 3.35 -12.56
CA LYS A 407 -21.44 3.39 -13.50
C LYS A 407 -20.19 3.98 -12.86
N GLY A 408 -19.04 3.39 -13.19
CA GLY A 408 -17.70 3.95 -12.95
C GLY A 408 -16.87 3.89 -14.24
N LYS A 409 -15.59 4.28 -14.18
CA LYS A 409 -14.70 4.23 -15.36
C LYS A 409 -14.52 2.81 -15.93
N ARG A 410 -14.62 1.78 -15.07
CA ARG A 410 -14.54 0.37 -15.44
C ARG A 410 -15.88 -0.32 -15.18
N THR A 411 -16.33 -1.13 -16.14
CA THR A 411 -17.64 -1.80 -16.11
C THR A 411 -17.55 -3.32 -15.97
N ASN A 412 -16.38 -3.92 -16.18
CA ASN A 412 -16.20 -5.38 -16.15
C ASN A 412 -15.21 -5.84 -15.07
N ILE A 413 -15.31 -7.11 -14.68
CA ILE A 413 -14.33 -7.83 -13.87
C ILE A 413 -13.71 -8.92 -14.74
N HIS A 414 -12.40 -8.81 -15.01
CA HIS A 414 -11.72 -9.74 -15.93
C HIS A 414 -11.08 -10.95 -15.22
N ARG A 415 -10.75 -10.82 -13.93
CA ARG A 415 -10.03 -11.87 -13.19
C ARG A 415 -11.03 -12.78 -12.48
N THR A 416 -11.17 -14.00 -12.98
CA THR A 416 -11.95 -15.05 -12.33
C THR A 416 -11.21 -15.60 -11.11
N PHE A 417 -11.96 -16.08 -10.13
CA PHE A 417 -11.43 -16.81 -8.99
C PHE A 417 -11.33 -18.29 -9.32
N GLN A 418 -10.20 -18.88 -8.97
CA GLN A 418 -10.02 -20.33 -8.95
C GLN A 418 -9.73 -20.70 -7.51
N ALA A 419 -10.52 -21.61 -6.94
CA ALA A 419 -10.27 -22.09 -5.60
C ALA A 419 -8.86 -22.71 -5.55
N PRO A 420 -7.97 -22.24 -4.66
CA PRO A 420 -6.67 -22.88 -4.48
C PRO A 420 -6.85 -24.33 -4.03
N SER A 421 -5.82 -25.15 -4.24
CA SER A 421 -5.78 -26.54 -3.72
C SER A 421 -6.11 -26.56 -2.22
N SER A 422 -6.62 -27.70 -1.74
CA SER A 422 -7.28 -27.93 -0.44
C SER A 422 -6.50 -27.57 0.84
N VAL A 423 -5.38 -26.87 0.75
CA VAL A 423 -4.58 -26.43 1.90
C VAL A 423 -5.16 -25.12 2.43
N ALA A 424 -5.61 -25.14 3.68
CA ALA A 424 -6.02 -23.95 4.41
C ALA A 424 -4.90 -22.90 4.41
N PRO A 425 -5.19 -21.60 4.29
CA PRO A 425 -4.18 -20.57 4.49
C PRO A 425 -3.56 -20.70 5.88
N THR A 426 -2.26 -20.42 6.00
CA THR A 426 -1.61 -20.36 7.31
C THR A 426 -2.31 -19.36 8.23
N PRO A 427 -2.21 -19.54 9.56
CA PRO A 427 -2.68 -18.52 10.51
C PRO A 427 -2.10 -17.14 10.16
N ALA A 428 -2.94 -16.11 10.22
CA ALA A 428 -2.50 -14.77 9.88
C ALA A 428 -1.51 -14.25 10.91
N VAL A 429 -0.37 -13.71 10.44
CA VAL A 429 0.61 -13.02 11.27
C VAL A 429 0.38 -11.52 11.15
N LEU A 430 0.16 -10.87 12.30
CA LEU A 430 0.08 -9.41 12.37
C LEU A 430 1.48 -8.81 12.53
N PRO A 431 1.75 -7.60 12.00
CA PRO A 431 3.05 -6.97 12.17
C PRO A 431 3.42 -6.80 13.63
N GLN A 432 4.64 -7.18 14.03
CA GLN A 432 5.08 -7.04 15.42
C GLN A 432 5.08 -5.57 15.86
N ALA A 433 5.41 -4.66 14.92
CA ALA A 433 5.40 -3.21 15.13
C ALA A 433 4.07 -2.67 15.67
N TRP A 434 2.95 -3.35 15.41
CA TRP A 434 1.64 -2.90 15.87
C TRP A 434 1.43 -3.00 17.39
N SER A 435 2.31 -3.73 18.08
CA SER A 435 2.27 -3.84 19.55
C SER A 435 2.89 -2.63 20.26
N ARG A 436 3.57 -1.73 19.54
CA ARG A 436 4.28 -0.60 20.15
C ARG A 436 3.31 0.49 20.62
N PRO A 437 3.53 1.09 21.80
CA PRO A 437 2.63 2.11 22.36
C PRO A 437 2.52 3.40 21.53
N ASP A 438 3.55 3.72 20.75
CA ASP A 438 3.57 4.89 19.84
C ASP A 438 2.41 4.85 18.82
N ARG A 439 1.95 3.65 18.45
CA ARG A 439 0.80 3.41 17.55
C ARG A 439 -0.55 3.71 18.19
N CYS A 440 -0.65 3.87 19.51
CA CYS A 440 -1.93 4.07 20.20
C CYS A 440 -2.42 5.51 20.19
N THR A 441 -1.57 6.48 19.80
CA THR A 441 -1.92 7.91 19.83
C THR A 441 -2.07 8.43 18.40
N PRO A 442 -3.26 8.92 18.00
CA PRO A 442 -3.42 9.56 16.70
C PRO A 442 -2.57 10.83 16.55
N ARG A 443 -1.94 10.99 15.38
CA ARG A 443 -1.12 12.15 14.98
C ARG A 443 -1.59 12.70 13.65
N ILE A 444 -2.83 13.18 13.65
CA ILE A 444 -3.46 13.81 12.48
C ILE A 444 -3.06 15.29 12.48
N ARG A 445 -2.45 15.75 11.38
CA ARG A 445 -2.08 17.16 11.20
C ARG A 445 -3.34 18.02 11.13
N GLU A 446 -3.36 19.15 11.86
CA GLU A 446 -4.49 20.09 11.84
C GLU A 446 -4.71 20.68 10.45
N ASN A 447 -3.62 21.12 9.80
CA ASN A 447 -3.66 21.52 8.39
C ASN A 447 -3.74 20.27 7.50
N LYS A 448 -4.91 20.06 6.90
CA LYS A 448 -5.19 18.91 6.05
C LYS A 448 -4.72 19.08 4.59
N THR A 449 -4.40 20.29 4.17
CA THR A 449 -3.87 20.55 2.82
C THR A 449 -2.48 19.95 2.70
N LEU A 450 -2.25 19.18 1.63
CA LEU A 450 -0.97 18.53 1.35
C LEU A 450 -0.12 19.42 0.45
N LEU A 451 1.14 19.63 0.82
CA LEU A 451 2.11 20.39 0.06
C LEU A 451 2.91 19.43 -0.83
N VAL A 452 2.59 19.40 -2.13
CA VAL A 452 3.30 18.56 -3.10
C VAL A 452 4.28 19.41 -3.91
N GLU A 453 5.51 19.50 -3.42
CA GLU A 453 6.63 20.06 -4.18
C GLU A 453 7.20 18.96 -5.09
N LYS A 454 6.97 19.05 -6.40
CA LYS A 454 7.53 18.05 -7.33
C LYS A 454 9.05 18.17 -7.39
N ARG A 455 9.72 17.02 -7.25
CA ARG A 455 11.14 16.81 -7.48
C ARG A 455 11.36 16.36 -8.92
N TYR A 456 12.36 16.91 -9.57
CA TYR A 456 12.74 16.71 -10.96
C TYR A 456 14.18 16.19 -11.04
N ILE A 457 14.46 15.35 -12.02
CA ILE A 457 15.81 14.81 -12.24
C ILE A 457 16.40 15.49 -13.46
N VAL A 458 17.63 15.99 -13.39
CA VAL A 458 18.33 16.55 -14.57
C VAL A 458 18.60 15.42 -15.57
N ASP A 459 18.00 15.50 -16.77
CA ASP A 459 18.33 14.64 -17.91
C ASP A 459 19.62 15.14 -18.58
N HIS A 460 19.60 16.36 -19.11
CA HIS A 460 20.78 17.01 -19.64
C HIS A 460 20.65 18.53 -19.61
N ILE A 461 21.79 19.20 -19.61
CA ILE A 461 21.87 20.64 -19.86
C ILE A 461 22.00 20.82 -21.38
N HIS A 462 21.09 21.61 -21.95
CA HIS A 462 21.05 21.88 -23.38
C HIS A 462 21.83 23.14 -23.74
N ASP A 463 21.66 24.20 -22.96
CA ASP A 463 22.23 25.52 -23.26
C ASP A 463 22.60 26.27 -21.98
N HIS A 464 23.32 27.39 -22.11
CA HIS A 464 23.57 28.32 -21.02
C HIS A 464 23.47 29.78 -21.49
N ARG A 465 23.05 30.67 -20.59
CA ARG A 465 22.99 32.11 -20.82
C ARG A 465 23.59 32.88 -19.66
N LEU A 466 24.15 34.05 -19.96
CA LEU A 466 24.58 35.02 -18.94
C LEU A 466 23.46 36.04 -18.75
N THR A 467 23.08 36.29 -17.50
CA THR A 467 22.12 37.32 -17.10
C THR A 467 22.78 38.28 -16.12
N ASP A 468 22.13 39.40 -15.82
CA ASP A 468 22.61 40.38 -14.84
C ASP A 468 22.76 39.77 -13.42
N GLN A 469 22.04 38.67 -13.15
CA GLN A 469 22.07 37.92 -11.89
C GLN A 469 23.01 36.71 -11.92
N GLY A 470 23.74 36.48 -13.02
CA GLY A 470 24.70 35.37 -13.17
C GLY A 470 24.37 34.40 -14.30
N ARG A 471 25.10 33.29 -14.36
CA ARG A 471 24.92 32.25 -15.39
C ARG A 471 23.73 31.35 -15.06
N GLN A 472 22.91 31.07 -16.08
CA GLN A 472 21.85 30.07 -16.03
C GLN A 472 22.06 28.99 -17.10
N TYR A 473 21.55 27.80 -16.84
CA TYR A 473 21.57 26.65 -17.74
C TYR A 473 20.14 26.25 -18.10
N LEU A 474 19.88 25.95 -19.37
CA LEU A 474 18.61 25.37 -19.81
C LEU A 474 18.65 23.87 -19.53
N VAL A 475 17.89 23.46 -18.51
CA VAL A 475 17.86 22.10 -17.98
C VAL A 475 16.65 21.36 -18.53
N TYR A 476 16.92 20.21 -19.13
CA TYR A 476 15.89 19.24 -19.48
C TYR A 476 15.74 18.25 -18.34
N TRP A 477 14.50 17.90 -18.04
CA TRP A 477 14.17 17.06 -16.91
C TRP A 477 13.79 15.66 -17.37
N GLU A 478 14.32 14.67 -16.69
CA GLU A 478 14.17 13.28 -17.08
C GLU A 478 12.71 12.82 -16.94
N GLY A 479 12.16 12.31 -18.05
CA GLY A 479 10.76 11.89 -18.13
C GLY A 479 9.75 13.01 -18.36
N TYR A 480 10.19 14.24 -18.63
CA TYR A 480 9.32 15.37 -18.96
C TYR A 480 9.50 15.83 -20.41
N PRO A 481 8.44 16.36 -21.06
CA PRO A 481 8.54 16.85 -22.43
C PRO A 481 9.46 18.10 -22.50
N PRO A 482 10.11 18.38 -23.65
CA PRO A 482 10.92 19.57 -23.87
C PRO A 482 10.26 20.90 -23.50
N SER A 483 8.93 20.98 -23.56
CA SER A 483 8.16 22.16 -23.16
C SER A 483 8.23 22.49 -21.68
N GLU A 484 8.69 21.55 -20.84
CA GLU A 484 8.86 21.73 -19.40
C GLU A 484 10.32 21.98 -19.01
N ALA A 485 11.24 22.16 -19.96
CA ALA A 485 12.61 22.58 -19.68
C ALA A 485 12.62 23.96 -18.98
N THR A 486 13.50 24.14 -18.00
CA THR A 486 13.61 25.38 -17.21
C THR A 486 15.03 25.93 -17.19
N TRP A 487 15.15 27.24 -17.03
CA TRP A 487 16.43 27.90 -16.85
C TRP A 487 16.81 27.90 -15.36
N GLU A 488 17.93 27.28 -15.02
CA GLU A 488 18.38 27.10 -13.65
C GLU A 488 19.71 27.79 -13.39
N PHE A 489 19.86 28.47 -12.26
CA PHE A 489 21.10 29.17 -11.92
C PHE A 489 22.27 28.21 -11.66
N GLU A 490 23.46 28.60 -12.13
CA GLU A 490 24.71 27.84 -11.97
C GLU A 490 25.00 27.49 -10.51
N GLY A 491 24.77 28.42 -9.57
CA GLY A 491 24.99 28.18 -8.14
C GLY A 491 24.19 26.98 -7.60
N SER A 492 22.89 26.92 -7.90
CA SER A 492 22.06 25.81 -7.44
C SER A 492 22.38 24.50 -8.15
N LEU A 493 22.73 24.55 -9.44
CA LEU A 493 23.12 23.35 -10.17
C LEU A 493 24.49 22.81 -9.76
N LEU A 494 25.43 23.66 -9.31
CA LEU A 494 26.71 23.19 -8.80
C LEU A 494 26.57 22.53 -7.41
N ASP A 495 25.60 22.97 -6.61
CA ASP A 495 25.30 22.33 -5.33
C ASP A 495 24.61 20.98 -5.52
N ASP A 496 23.64 20.91 -6.45
CA ASP A 496 22.77 19.74 -6.60
C ASP A 496 23.28 18.74 -7.65
N ALA A 497 23.81 19.25 -8.77
CA ALA A 497 24.14 18.52 -9.99
C ALA A 497 25.54 18.85 -10.57
N PRO A 498 26.61 18.92 -9.75
CA PRO A 498 27.91 19.44 -10.20
C PRO A 498 28.45 18.69 -11.43
N LYS A 499 28.23 17.36 -11.48
CA LYS A 499 28.66 16.52 -12.60
C LYS A 499 27.94 16.85 -13.91
N SER A 500 26.65 17.18 -13.88
CA SER A 500 25.91 17.55 -15.09
C SER A 500 26.41 18.88 -15.67
N VAL A 501 26.80 19.81 -14.80
CA VAL A 501 27.44 21.07 -15.18
C VAL A 501 28.85 20.82 -15.73
N GLU A 502 29.67 20.02 -15.04
CA GLU A 502 31.00 19.62 -15.50
C GLU A 502 30.96 18.93 -16.87
N GLU A 503 30.05 17.98 -17.06
CA GLU A 503 29.86 17.25 -18.33
C GLU A 503 29.40 18.16 -19.46
N TYR A 504 28.51 19.12 -19.18
CA TYR A 504 28.09 20.10 -20.18
C TYR A 504 29.25 21.02 -20.58
N LEU A 505 30.01 21.53 -19.60
CA LEU A 505 31.16 22.41 -19.83
C LEU A 505 32.34 21.69 -20.48
N ALA A 506 32.47 20.37 -20.29
CA ALA A 506 33.49 19.56 -20.94
C ALA A 506 33.23 19.30 -22.42
N LYS A 507 32.02 19.57 -22.94
CA LYS A 507 31.72 19.46 -24.37
C LYS A 507 32.32 20.66 -25.12
N PRO A 508 33.01 20.46 -26.25
CA PRO A 508 33.54 21.56 -27.04
C PRO A 508 32.38 22.43 -27.54
N SER A 509 32.42 23.72 -27.20
CA SER A 509 31.35 24.66 -27.50
C SER A 509 31.08 24.74 -29.01
N THR A 510 29.91 24.26 -29.45
CA THR A 510 29.32 24.70 -30.72
C THR A 510 28.71 26.08 -30.52
N GLY A 511 29.54 27.06 -30.16
CA GLY A 511 29.09 28.44 -29.97
C GLY A 511 28.83 29.08 -31.32
N LYS A 512 27.55 29.16 -31.73
CA LYS A 512 27.13 30.26 -32.60
C LYS A 512 27.07 31.50 -31.72
N ARG A 513 28.01 32.41 -31.95
CA ARG A 513 27.92 33.79 -31.48
C ARG A 513 26.72 34.41 -32.21
N LEU A 514 25.66 34.72 -31.48
CA LEU A 514 24.61 35.61 -31.96
C LEU A 514 25.14 37.03 -31.69
N ASP A 515 25.59 37.69 -32.75
CA ASP A 515 25.77 39.14 -32.80
C ASP A 515 24.41 39.83 -32.98
#